data_AF-A0A1W9YMI2-F1
#
_entry.id   AF-A0A1W9YMI2-F1
#
_cell.length_a   1.000
_cell.length_b   1.000
_cell.length_c   1.000
_cell.angle_alpha   90.00
_cell.angle_beta   90.00
_cell.angle_gamma   90.00
#
_symmetry.space_group_name_H-M   'P 1'
#
loop_
_entity.id
_entity.type
_entity.pdbx_description
1 polymer ?
#
loop_
_entity_poly.entity_id
_entity_poly.type
_entity_poly.pdbx_seq_one_letter_code
_entity_poly.pdbx_strand_id
1 'polypeptide(L)' 'GPGRAPKSVCFDYQQLSVGQAKRAENGSEGANLVSYGAPRASTVRIVDPETRMENPAGTVGEIWVQGDN' A
#
# COMPACT_ATOMS: atom_id res chain seq x y z
N GLY A 1 6.97 14.10 -14.14
CA GLY A 1 7.54 14.18 -15.48
C GLY A 1 8.05 12.81 -15.89
N PRO A 2 8.19 12.53 -17.20
CA PRO A 2 8.81 11.29 -17.66
C PRO A 2 10.22 11.18 -17.06
N GLY A 3 10.58 10.00 -16.54
CA GLY A 3 11.90 9.73 -15.97
C GLY A 3 12.05 9.85 -14.44
N ARG A 4 11.00 10.17 -13.67
CA ARG A 4 11.09 10.08 -12.21
C ARG A 4 11.14 8.60 -11.79
N ALA A 5 12.24 8.19 -11.17
CA ALA A 5 12.35 6.87 -10.56
C ALA A 5 11.14 6.62 -9.63
N PRO A 6 10.51 5.44 -9.72
CA PRO A 6 9.35 5.15 -8.90
C PRO A 6 9.76 5.19 -7.42
N LYS A 7 8.85 5.64 -6.55
CA LYS A 7 9.15 5.72 -5.12
C LYS A 7 9.11 4.31 -4.54
N SER A 8 10.25 3.78 -4.14
CA SER A 8 10.32 2.54 -3.36
C SER A 8 10.38 2.85 -1.86
N VAL A 9 9.69 2.05 -1.06
CA VAL A 9 9.70 2.13 0.41
C VAL A 9 9.94 0.73 0.96
N CYS A 10 10.87 0.60 1.90
CA CYS A 10 11.13 -0.65 2.60
C CYS A 10 10.20 -0.79 3.80
N PHE A 11 9.46 -1.90 3.86
CA PHE A 11 8.54 -2.24 4.95
C PHE A 11 9.05 -3.46 5.71
N ASP A 12 8.80 -3.49 7.01
CA ASP A 12 9.14 -4.62 7.88
C ASP A 12 8.38 -5.87 7.43
N TYR A 13 9.12 -6.95 7.13
CA TYR A 13 8.53 -8.16 6.57
C TYR A 13 7.60 -8.89 7.56
N GLN A 14 7.94 -8.89 8.84
CA GLN A 14 7.13 -9.52 9.89
C GLN A 14 5.82 -8.76 10.12
N GLN A 15 5.86 -7.42 10.04
CA GLN A 15 4.65 -6.62 10.15
C GLN A 15 3.76 -6.77 8.92
N LEU A 16 4.35 -6.84 7.72
CA LEU A 16 3.60 -7.09 6.50
C LEU A 16 2.87 -8.43 6.53
N SER A 17 3.49 -9.48 7.05
CA SER A 17 2.87 -10.82 7.11
C SER A 17 1.65 -10.88 8.04
N VAL A 18 1.56 -9.96 9.01
CA VAL A 18 0.38 -9.78 9.88
C VAL A 18 -0.54 -8.63 9.43
N GLY A 19 -0.39 -8.17 8.19
CA GLY A 19 -1.28 -7.19 7.57
C GLY A 19 -0.99 -5.73 7.94
N GLN A 20 0.23 -5.41 8.38
CA GLN A 20 0.64 -4.07 8.82
C GLN A 20 1.80 -3.53 7.99
N ALA A 21 1.58 -2.43 7.26
CA ALA A 21 2.57 -1.75 6.46
C ALA A 21 3.38 -0.75 7.31
N LYS A 22 4.28 -1.27 8.16
CA LYS A 22 5.23 -0.47 8.94
C LYS A 22 6.58 -0.38 8.23
N ARG A 23 7.20 0.81 8.22
CA ARG A 23 8.54 0.98 7.63
C ARG A 23 9.54 0.10 8.36
N ALA A 24 10.45 -0.51 7.61
CA ALA A 24 11.55 -1.27 8.20
C ALA A 24 12.46 -0.32 8.98
N GLU A 25 12.84 -0.74 10.19
CA GLU A 25 13.93 -0.09 10.94
C GLU A 25 15.28 -0.57 10.40
N ASN A 26 16.34 0.18 10.69
CA ASN A 26 17.68 -0.14 10.20
C ASN A 26 18.13 -1.51 10.73
N GLY A 27 18.38 -2.45 9.81
CA GLY A 27 18.85 -3.80 10.13
C GLY A 27 17.74 -4.87 10.24
N SER A 28 16.47 -4.48 10.15
CA SER A 28 15.36 -5.45 10.05
C SER A 28 15.25 -6.01 8.63
N GLU A 29 14.84 -7.28 8.52
CA GLU A 29 14.46 -7.88 7.24
C GLU A 29 13.22 -7.15 6.69
N GLY A 30 13.34 -6.65 5.46
CA GLY A 30 12.30 -5.80 4.88
C GLY A 30 12.01 -6.10 3.42
N ALA A 31 10.79 -5.81 3.01
CA ALA A 31 10.33 -5.90 1.63
C ALA A 31 10.28 -4.51 0.99
N ASN A 32 10.94 -4.35 -0.16
CA ASN A 32 10.87 -3.13 -0.94
C ASN A 32 9.61 -3.12 -1.81
N LEU A 33 8.68 -2.21 -1.51
CA LEU A 33 7.47 -2.02 -2.29
C LEU A 33 7.56 -0.73 -3.11
N VAL A 34 7.14 -0.82 -4.37
CA VAL A 34 7.16 0.28 -5.33
C VAL A 34 5.80 0.97 -5.36
N SER A 35 5.78 2.28 -5.14
CA SER A 35 4.55 3.07 -5.15
C SER A 35 4.05 3.31 -6.58
N TYR A 36 2.76 3.06 -6.79
CA TYR A 36 2.03 3.43 -8.00
C TYR A 36 1.60 4.91 -8.04
N GLY A 37 1.89 5.67 -6.98
CA GLY A 37 1.43 7.05 -6.84
C GLY A 37 -0.06 7.17 -6.55
N ALA A 38 -0.56 8.40 -6.50
CA ALA A 38 -1.98 8.67 -6.32
C ALA A 38 -2.71 8.52 -7.68
N PRO A 39 -3.78 7.71 -7.76
CA PRO A 39 -4.61 7.61 -8.95
C PRO A 39 -5.26 8.97 -9.25
N ARG A 40 -5.36 9.31 -10.53
CA ARG A 40 -5.82 10.65 -10.97
C ARG A 40 -7.28 10.70 -11.40
N ALA A 41 -7.82 9.58 -11.91
CA ALA A 41 -9.13 9.50 -12.54
C ALA A 41 -10.09 8.52 -11.83
N SER A 42 -9.62 7.86 -10.76
CA SER A 42 -10.39 6.85 -10.04
C SER A 42 -10.14 6.99 -8.55
N THR A 43 -11.16 6.74 -7.76
CA THR A 43 -11.04 6.62 -6.30
C THR A 43 -10.54 5.22 -5.99
N VAL A 44 -9.44 5.13 -5.24
CA VAL A 44 -8.87 3.85 -4.79
C VAL A 44 -8.92 3.80 -3.27
N ARG A 45 -9.35 2.66 -2.73
CA ARG A 45 -9.41 2.39 -1.28
C ARG A 45 -8.77 1.06 -0.95
N ILE A 46 -8.23 0.96 0.26
CA ILE A 46 -7.81 -0.32 0.85
C ILE A 46 -8.95 -0.77 1.75
N VAL A 47 -9.48 -1.97 1.54
CA VAL A 47 -10.70 -2.47 2.16
C VAL A 47 -10.42 -3.77 2.90
N ASP A 48 -11.11 -3.98 4.01
CA ASP A 48 -11.20 -5.29 4.67
C ASP A 48 -12.22 -6.15 3.90
N PRO A 49 -11.81 -7.28 3.31
CA PRO A 49 -12.69 -8.11 2.48
C PRO A 49 -13.90 -8.67 3.25
N GLU A 50 -13.76 -8.89 4.56
CA GLU A 50 -14.83 -9.48 5.38
C GLU A 50 -15.91 -8.45 5.71
N THR A 51 -15.49 -7.26 6.17
CA THR A 51 -16.42 -6.20 6.58
C THR A 51 -16.84 -5.29 5.43
N ARG A 52 -16.12 -5.33 4.30
CA ARG A 52 -16.26 -4.42 3.15
C ARG A 52 -16.12 -2.94 3.52
N MET A 53 -15.39 -2.66 4.60
CA MET A 53 -15.13 -1.31 5.08
C MET A 53 -13.70 -0.86 4.76
N GLU A 54 -13.52 0.45 4.62
CA GLU A 54 -12.19 1.03 4.38
C GLU A 54 -11.28 0.81 5.60
N ASN A 55 -10.09 0.32 5.32
CA ASN A 55 -9.07 0.06 6.32
C ASN A 55 -8.33 1.34 6.73
N PRO A 56 -7.95 1.49 8.01
CA PRO A 56 -7.09 2.57 8.46
C PRO A 56 -5.74 2.58 7.71
N ALA A 57 -5.18 3.78 7.53
CA ALA A 57 -3.86 3.95 6.91
C ALA A 57 -2.79 3.10 7.61
N GLY A 58 -1.96 2.41 6.82
CA GLY A 58 -0.94 1.49 7.33
C GLY A 58 -1.41 0.03 7.45
N THR A 59 -2.66 -0.26 7.13
CA THR A 59 -3.17 -1.65 7.07
C THR A 59 -3.09 -2.17 5.64
N VAL A 60 -2.68 -3.44 5.48
CA VAL A 60 -2.71 -4.15 4.20
C VAL A 60 -4.10 -4.75 4.02
N GLY A 61 -4.68 -4.60 2.82
CA GLY A 61 -6.00 -5.12 2.51
C GLY A 61 -6.26 -5.15 1.01
N GLU A 62 -7.50 -5.45 0.64
CA GLU A 62 -7.92 -5.52 -0.75
C GLU A 62 -7.95 -4.13 -1.38
N ILE A 63 -7.47 -3.99 -2.61
CA ILE A 63 -7.51 -2.73 -3.36
C ILE A 63 -8.82 -2.67 -4.13
N TRP A 64 -9.71 -1.75 -3.77
CA TRP A 64 -10.93 -1.46 -4.52
C TRP A 64 -10.79 -0.18 -5.32
N VAL A 65 -11.24 -0.20 -6.57
CA VAL A 65 -11.18 0.92 -7.49
C VAL A 65 -12.60 1.28 -7.93
N GLN A 66 -12.97 2.55 -7.77
CA GLN A 66 -14.19 3.12 -8.29
C GLN A 66 -13.85 4.22 -9.30
N GLY A 67 -14.37 4.11 -10.51
CA GLY A 67 -14.25 5.14 -11.55
C GLY A 67 -15.44 5.06 -12.49
N ASP A 68 -15.66 6.16 -13.22
CA ASP A 68 -16.65 6.21 -14.30
C ASP A 68 -16.02 5.53 -15.53
N ASN A 69 -16.29 4.23 -15.69
CA ASN A 69 -15.91 3.50 -16.90
C ASN A 69 -16.91 3.75 -18.02
#